data_AF-A0A540X342-F1
#
_entry.id   AF-A0A540X342-F1
#
_cell.length_a   1.000
_cell.length_b   1.000
_cell.length_c   1.000
_cell.angle_alpha   90.00
_cell.angle_beta   90.00
_cell.angle_gamma   90.00
#
_symmetry.space_group_name_H-M   'P 1'
#
loop_
_entity.id
_entity.type
_entity.pdbx_description
1 polymer ?
#
loop_
_entity_poly.entity_id
_entity_poly.type
_entity_poly.pdbx_seq_one_letter_code
_entity_poly.pdbx_strand_id
1 'polypeptide(L)'
;MPTPTSPPPSRTIALLPSRGRRWWHLLLGAGLIASSGGTALAYSHASGEASPAVPTAPAPTPVPSADLREQVLMLLDPSQGPLREEQWRQLGPQAVPVLRSLVVDPAVPSTRRARAMASLALIDPPQGAPSIQEVLEDPRAPVDVRASAAGALARCLGTAAIRPLAARLMDREDPVREAVALALGRLGGQQARQALEERLPIEERPLVREALQRGLSLAEP
;
A
#
# COMPACT_ATOMS: atom_id res chain seq x y z
N MET A 1 -32.55 -1.40 63.81
CA MET A 1 -33.00 -1.94 62.51
C MET A 1 -32.26 -1.20 61.41
N PRO A 2 -31.34 -1.84 60.67
CA PRO A 2 -30.68 -1.22 59.52
C PRO A 2 -31.50 -1.42 58.24
N THR A 3 -31.68 -0.36 57.46
CA THR A 3 -32.32 -0.33 56.14
C THR A 3 -31.42 -0.95 55.07
N PRO A 4 -31.93 -1.72 54.09
CA PRO A 4 -31.11 -2.26 53.01
C PRO A 4 -30.75 -1.18 51.97
N THR A 5 -29.45 -0.96 51.79
CA THR A 5 -28.88 -0.12 50.73
C THR A 5 -28.98 -0.84 49.39
N SER A 6 -29.68 -0.25 48.41
CA SER A 6 -29.77 -0.79 47.05
C SER A 6 -28.43 -0.69 46.30
N PRO A 7 -28.06 -1.68 45.44
CA PRO A 7 -26.86 -1.60 44.62
C PRO A 7 -27.07 -0.61 43.43
N PRO A 8 -25.98 -0.01 42.90
CA PRO A 8 -26.08 0.91 41.76
C PRO A 8 -26.43 0.17 40.46
N PRO A 9 -27.08 0.83 39.49
CA PRO A 9 -27.51 0.18 38.25
C PRO A 9 -26.30 -0.20 37.38
N SER A 10 -26.30 -1.44 36.92
CA SER A 10 -25.35 -1.98 35.94
C SER A 10 -25.35 -1.11 34.68
N ARG A 11 -24.21 -0.48 34.37
CA ARG A 11 -23.98 0.17 33.09
C ARG A 11 -23.93 -0.90 32.00
N THR A 12 -25.04 -1.09 31.30
CA THR A 12 -25.07 -1.82 30.03
C THR A 12 -24.16 -1.09 29.04
N ILE A 13 -22.95 -1.62 28.84
CA ILE A 13 -22.07 -1.19 27.76
C ILE A 13 -22.75 -1.63 26.46
N ALA A 14 -23.36 -0.67 25.78
CA ALA A 14 -23.84 -0.86 24.43
C ALA A 14 -22.64 -1.22 23.54
N LEU A 15 -22.58 -2.47 23.10
CA LEU A 15 -21.69 -2.92 22.03
C LEU A 15 -22.04 -2.13 20.77
N LEU A 16 -21.27 -1.08 20.48
CA LEU A 16 -21.32 -0.45 19.16
C LEU A 16 -20.88 -1.50 18.13
N PRO A 17 -21.67 -1.71 17.06
CA PRO A 17 -21.29 -2.65 16.02
C PRO A 17 -20.02 -2.13 15.32
N SER A 18 -19.00 -2.99 15.27
CA SER A 18 -17.74 -2.76 14.56
C SER A 18 -18.00 -2.53 13.07
N ARG A 19 -18.12 -1.25 12.68
CA ARG A 19 -18.29 -0.86 11.28
C ARG A 19 -16.97 -1.05 10.53
N GLY A 20 -16.96 -1.99 9.58
CA GLY A 20 -16.29 -1.80 8.28
C GLY A 20 -14.83 -2.24 8.13
N ARG A 21 -14.45 -3.48 8.49
CA ARG A 21 -13.18 -4.08 8.01
C ARG A 21 -13.43 -4.88 6.71
N ARG A 22 -13.53 -4.18 5.57
CA ARG A 22 -13.71 -4.79 4.22
C ARG A 22 -12.69 -4.30 3.16
N TRP A 23 -11.61 -3.66 3.58
CA TRP A 23 -10.62 -3.09 2.65
C TRP A 23 -9.56 -4.09 2.16
N TRP A 24 -9.34 -5.20 2.88
CA TRP A 24 -8.27 -6.18 2.58
C TRP A 24 -8.50 -7.07 1.36
N HIS A 25 -9.73 -7.19 0.86
CA HIS A 25 -10.03 -8.03 -0.30
C HIS A 25 -9.67 -7.36 -1.64
N LEU A 26 -9.23 -6.10 -1.65
CA LEU A 26 -8.99 -5.34 -2.88
C LEU A 26 -7.55 -5.47 -3.43
N LEU A 27 -6.69 -6.31 -2.83
CA LEU A 27 -5.30 -6.56 -3.27
C LEU A 27 -5.07 -7.99 -3.82
N LEU A 28 -6.15 -8.68 -4.21
CA LEU A 28 -6.07 -10.02 -4.82
C LEU A 28 -5.89 -9.90 -6.35
N GLY A 29 -4.67 -10.18 -6.81
CA GLY A 29 -4.36 -10.37 -8.22
C GLY A 29 -2.98 -11.01 -8.36
N ALA A 30 -2.96 -12.34 -8.50
CA ALA A 30 -1.75 -13.14 -8.71
C ALA A 30 -1.32 -13.06 -10.19
N GLY A 31 -0.02 -12.84 -10.44
CA GLY A 31 0.59 -12.88 -11.77
C GLY A 31 1.69 -13.94 -11.84
N LEU A 32 1.38 -15.06 -12.48
CA LEU A 32 2.32 -16.12 -12.86
C LEU A 32 3.26 -15.60 -13.96
N ILE A 33 4.57 -15.80 -13.80
CA ILE A 33 5.59 -15.41 -14.79
C ILE A 33 5.73 -16.56 -15.79
N ALA A 34 5.26 -16.37 -17.03
CA ALA A 34 5.65 -17.17 -18.18
C ALA A 34 6.66 -16.36 -19.00
N SER A 35 7.94 -16.75 -18.95
CA SER A 35 8.97 -16.18 -19.81
C SER A 35 8.93 -16.82 -21.19
N SER A 36 8.79 -16.02 -22.25
CA SER A 36 9.19 -16.43 -23.60
C SER A 36 10.25 -15.46 -24.11
N GLY A 37 11.49 -15.96 -24.18
CA GLY A 37 12.60 -15.26 -24.80
C GLY A 37 12.45 -15.27 -26.32
N GLY A 38 12.39 -14.08 -26.92
CA GLY A 38 12.54 -13.88 -28.35
C GLY A 38 13.85 -13.15 -28.62
N THR A 39 14.80 -13.80 -29.28
CA THR A 39 16.04 -13.21 -29.76
C THR A 39 15.78 -12.43 -31.04
N ALA A 40 15.96 -11.11 -31.02
CA ALA A 40 15.91 -10.26 -32.21
C ALA A 40 17.32 -10.10 -32.82
N LEU A 41 17.39 -10.28 -34.14
CA LEU A 41 18.59 -10.17 -34.96
C LEU A 41 19.00 -8.71 -35.21
N ALA A 42 20.31 -8.49 -35.04
CA ALA A 42 21.25 -7.64 -35.77
C ALA A 42 20.77 -6.41 -36.58
N TYR A 43 21.30 -5.25 -36.16
CA TYR A 43 22.09 -4.25 -36.91
C TYR A 43 21.65 -3.84 -38.33
N SER A 44 21.39 -2.54 -38.48
CA SER A 44 21.93 -1.77 -39.60
C SER A 44 22.15 -0.29 -39.23
N HIS A 45 23.29 0.21 -39.69
CA HIS A 45 23.86 1.54 -39.51
C HIS A 45 23.07 2.62 -40.23
N ALA A 46 22.94 3.80 -39.61
CA ALA A 46 22.87 5.07 -40.35
C ALA A 46 23.44 6.20 -39.49
N SER A 47 24.61 6.69 -39.92
CA SER A 47 25.32 7.84 -39.39
C SER A 47 24.60 9.13 -39.80
N GLY A 48 24.48 10.09 -38.89
CA GLY A 48 23.95 11.42 -39.16
C GLY A 48 24.35 12.42 -38.07
N GLU A 49 25.51 13.04 -38.30
CA GLU A 49 25.99 14.36 -37.87
C GLU A 49 25.50 14.96 -36.53
N ALA A 50 26.48 15.16 -35.63
CA ALA A 50 26.35 15.91 -34.39
C ALA A 50 26.28 17.43 -34.64
N SER A 51 25.34 18.10 -33.97
CA SER A 51 25.28 19.56 -33.81
C SER A 51 25.27 19.88 -32.30
N PRO A 52 25.93 20.96 -31.82
CA PRO A 52 26.19 21.14 -30.39
C PRO A 52 24.92 21.59 -29.65
N ALA A 53 24.57 20.87 -28.59
CA ALA A 53 23.40 21.14 -27.75
C ALA A 53 23.63 22.34 -26.83
N VAL A 54 22.73 23.32 -26.92
CA VAL A 54 22.48 24.34 -25.90
C VAL A 54 21.98 23.65 -24.62
N PRO A 55 22.39 24.07 -23.40
CA PRO A 55 21.85 23.50 -22.17
C PRO A 55 20.37 23.90 -22.01
N THR A 56 19.47 22.99 -22.38
CA THR A 56 18.02 23.10 -22.14
C THR A 56 17.75 23.09 -20.64
N ALA A 57 17.17 24.16 -20.13
CA ALA A 57 16.62 24.24 -18.77
C ALA A 57 15.67 23.05 -18.50
N PRO A 58 15.55 22.54 -17.26
CA PRO A 58 14.67 21.42 -16.96
C PRO A 58 13.23 21.77 -17.38
N ALA A 59 12.65 20.92 -18.24
CA ALA A 59 11.30 21.11 -18.75
C ALA A 59 10.30 21.20 -17.58
N PRO A 60 9.31 22.10 -17.63
CA PRO A 60 8.25 22.14 -16.64
C PRO A 60 7.51 20.80 -16.65
N THR A 61 7.32 20.20 -15.47
CA THR A 61 6.50 18.99 -15.32
C THR A 61 5.11 19.25 -15.94
N PRO A 62 4.62 18.43 -16.89
CA PRO A 62 3.33 18.66 -17.51
C PRO A 62 2.24 18.53 -16.45
N VAL A 63 1.46 19.60 -16.26
CA VAL A 63 0.22 19.54 -15.48
C VAL A 63 -0.71 18.61 -16.25
N PRO A 64 -1.15 17.48 -15.67
CA PRO A 64 -2.04 16.57 -16.37
C PRO A 64 -3.37 17.28 -16.67
N SER A 65 -3.92 17.02 -17.86
CA SER A 65 -5.20 17.63 -18.30
C SER A 65 -6.29 17.36 -17.25
N ALA A 66 -7.23 18.30 -17.09
CA ALA A 66 -8.34 18.15 -16.14
C ALA A 66 -9.05 16.79 -16.30
N ASP A 67 -9.14 16.30 -17.54
CA ASP A 67 -9.67 15.00 -17.89
C ASP A 67 -8.93 13.83 -17.22
N LEU A 68 -7.60 13.88 -17.10
CA LEU A 68 -6.82 12.82 -16.43
C LEU A 68 -7.09 12.80 -14.93
N ARG A 69 -7.17 13.98 -14.29
CA ARG A 69 -7.46 14.06 -12.86
C ARG A 69 -8.85 13.48 -12.55
N GLU A 70 -9.85 13.81 -13.35
CA GLU A 70 -11.21 13.27 -13.21
C GLU A 70 -11.25 11.74 -13.43
N GLN A 71 -10.54 11.23 -14.45
CA GLN A 71 -10.43 9.78 -14.67
C GLN A 71 -9.78 9.06 -13.48
N VAL A 72 -8.70 9.61 -12.92
CA VAL A 72 -8.06 9.07 -11.72
C VAL A 72 -9.04 9.08 -10.54
N LEU A 73 -9.73 10.20 -10.30
CA LEU A 73 -10.71 10.31 -9.21
C LEU A 73 -11.86 9.32 -9.35
N MET A 74 -12.33 9.09 -10.57
CA MET A 74 -13.36 8.10 -10.88
C MET A 74 -12.88 6.68 -10.49
N LEU A 75 -11.69 6.26 -10.92
CA LEU A 75 -11.13 4.94 -10.59
C LEU A 75 -10.87 4.76 -9.08
N LEU A 76 -10.56 5.85 -8.38
CA LEU A 76 -10.37 5.86 -6.95
C LEU A 76 -11.68 5.81 -6.16
N ASP A 77 -12.83 5.98 -6.80
CA ASP A 77 -14.11 5.89 -6.09
C ASP A 77 -14.34 4.47 -5.54
N PRO A 78 -14.64 4.30 -4.24
CA PRO A 78 -14.90 2.99 -3.65
C PRO A 78 -16.03 2.21 -4.32
N SER A 79 -16.99 2.90 -4.95
CA SER A 79 -18.10 2.29 -5.70
C SER A 79 -17.66 1.50 -6.94
N GLN A 80 -16.47 1.78 -7.49
CA GLN A 80 -15.92 1.09 -8.65
C GLN A 80 -15.40 -0.33 -8.34
N GLY A 81 -15.39 -0.72 -7.06
CA GLY A 81 -14.91 -2.03 -6.62
C GLY A 81 -13.38 -2.10 -6.48
N PRO A 82 -12.76 -3.29 -6.66
CA PRO A 82 -11.32 -3.49 -6.53
C PRO A 82 -10.53 -2.71 -7.56
N LEU A 83 -9.32 -2.30 -7.19
CA LEU A 83 -8.38 -1.66 -8.11
C LEU A 83 -7.93 -2.70 -9.14
N ARG A 84 -8.22 -2.47 -10.42
CA ARG A 84 -7.81 -3.38 -11.50
C ARG A 84 -6.58 -2.82 -12.19
N GLU A 85 -5.54 -3.64 -12.31
CA GLU A 85 -4.28 -3.25 -12.97
C GLU A 85 -4.51 -2.75 -14.39
N GLU A 86 -5.41 -3.39 -15.14
CA GLU A 86 -5.72 -3.04 -16.54
C GLU A 86 -6.20 -1.59 -16.70
N GLN A 87 -7.02 -1.09 -15.77
CA GLN A 87 -7.53 0.29 -15.82
C GLN A 87 -6.39 1.30 -15.64
N TRP A 88 -5.43 0.98 -14.77
CA TRP A 88 -4.27 1.81 -14.50
C TRP A 88 -3.22 1.73 -15.60
N ARG A 89 -3.10 0.57 -16.26
CA ARG A 89 -2.28 0.37 -17.46
C ARG A 89 -2.73 1.27 -18.61
N GLN A 90 -4.04 1.45 -18.78
CA GLN A 90 -4.61 2.35 -19.79
C GLN A 90 -4.31 3.83 -19.51
N LEU A 91 -4.33 4.25 -18.24
CA LEU A 91 -3.95 5.62 -17.88
C LEU A 91 -2.45 5.87 -18.00
N GLY A 92 -1.63 4.86 -17.71
CA GLY A 92 -0.17 4.92 -17.85
C GLY A 92 0.55 5.77 -16.79
N PRO A 93 1.88 5.97 -16.94
CA PRO A 93 2.73 6.62 -15.94
C PRO A 93 2.38 8.10 -15.68
N GLN A 94 1.69 8.76 -16.61
CA GLN A 94 1.16 10.13 -16.44
C GLN A 94 0.17 10.27 -15.26
N ALA A 95 -0.43 9.17 -14.79
CA ALA A 95 -1.28 9.19 -13.60
C ALA A 95 -0.48 9.27 -12.28
N VAL A 96 0.82 8.93 -12.27
CA VAL A 96 1.68 8.95 -11.07
C VAL A 96 1.71 10.32 -10.36
N PRO A 97 1.99 11.45 -11.03
CA PRO A 97 1.97 12.76 -10.37
C PRO A 97 0.59 13.11 -9.78
N VAL A 98 -0.50 12.73 -10.46
CA VAL A 98 -1.87 12.92 -9.93
C VAL A 98 -2.05 12.12 -8.66
N LEU A 99 -1.75 10.82 -8.68
CA LEU A 99 -1.89 9.93 -7.53
C LEU A 99 -1.04 10.39 -6.34
N ARG A 100 0.21 10.81 -6.58
CA ARG A 100 1.09 11.38 -5.54
C ARG A 100 0.47 12.63 -4.91
N SER A 101 -0.09 13.54 -5.72
CA SER A 101 -0.77 14.72 -5.20
C SER A 101 -1.98 14.35 -4.32
N LEU A 102 -2.76 13.35 -4.73
CA LEU A 102 -3.95 12.93 -3.98
C LEU A 102 -3.59 12.24 -2.67
N VAL A 103 -2.49 11.51 -2.59
CA VAL A 103 -2.04 10.85 -1.35
C VAL A 103 -1.80 11.85 -0.22
N VAL A 104 -1.27 13.03 -0.54
CA VAL A 104 -0.89 14.06 0.44
C VAL A 104 -1.95 15.15 0.64
N ASP A 105 -2.94 15.24 -0.24
CA ASP A 105 -3.99 16.25 -0.19
C ASP A 105 -4.99 15.96 0.97
N PRO A 106 -5.06 16.82 2.01
CA PRO A 106 -5.97 16.62 3.13
C PRO A 106 -7.46 16.81 2.75
N ALA A 107 -7.77 17.47 1.64
CA ALA A 107 -9.14 17.62 1.15
C ALA A 107 -9.69 16.31 0.56
N VAL A 108 -8.80 15.38 0.18
CA VAL A 108 -9.19 14.07 -0.35
C VAL A 108 -9.55 13.13 0.82
N PRO A 109 -10.72 12.46 0.79
CA PRO A 109 -11.11 11.49 1.81
C PRO A 109 -10.05 10.39 1.97
N SER A 110 -9.78 10.00 3.22
CA SER A 110 -8.71 9.06 3.55
C SER A 110 -8.80 7.74 2.79
N THR A 111 -10.01 7.21 2.56
CA THR A 111 -10.26 6.04 1.71
C THR A 111 -9.75 6.21 0.28
N ARG A 112 -9.96 7.38 -0.34
CA ARG A 112 -9.45 7.67 -1.69
C ARG A 112 -7.93 7.84 -1.68
N ARG A 113 -7.37 8.41 -0.62
CA ARG A 113 -5.91 8.53 -0.43
C ARG A 113 -5.24 7.17 -0.28
N ALA A 114 -5.83 6.28 0.51
CA ALA A 114 -5.37 4.91 0.69
C ALA A 114 -5.45 4.11 -0.63
N ARG A 115 -6.51 4.31 -1.42
CA ARG A 115 -6.62 3.75 -2.78
C ARG A 115 -5.56 4.34 -3.72
N ALA A 116 -5.32 5.65 -3.66
CA ALA A 116 -4.28 6.30 -4.48
C ALA A 116 -2.90 5.74 -4.17
N MET A 117 -2.59 5.53 -2.88
CA MET A 117 -1.36 4.88 -2.44
C MET A 117 -1.24 3.45 -3.01
N ALA A 118 -2.30 2.65 -2.94
CA ALA A 118 -2.29 1.29 -3.51
C ALA A 118 -2.12 1.28 -5.03
N SER A 119 -2.65 2.29 -5.74
CA SER A 119 -2.52 2.44 -7.20
C SER A 119 -1.11 2.84 -7.64
N LEU A 120 -0.34 3.57 -6.83
CA LEU A 120 1.05 3.90 -7.15
C LEU A 120 1.89 2.65 -7.39
N ALA A 121 1.70 1.63 -6.55
CA ALA A 121 2.37 0.35 -6.71
C ALA A 121 1.85 -0.49 -7.90
N LEU A 122 0.78 -0.08 -8.60
CA LEU A 122 0.28 -0.76 -9.81
C LEU A 122 0.89 -0.13 -11.07
N ILE A 123 1.05 1.19 -11.07
CA ILE A 123 1.48 1.94 -12.26
C ILE A 123 3.00 2.01 -12.37
N ASP A 124 3.68 2.19 -11.25
CA ASP A 124 5.12 2.40 -11.24
C ASP A 124 5.77 1.71 -10.03
N PRO A 125 5.83 0.37 -10.01
CA PRO A 125 6.31 -0.37 -8.86
C PRO A 125 7.75 -0.01 -8.43
N PRO A 126 8.77 0.04 -9.32
CA PRO A 126 10.13 0.28 -8.88
C PRO A 126 10.41 1.75 -8.51
N GLN A 127 9.85 2.75 -9.21
CA GLN A 127 10.13 4.15 -8.89
C GLN A 127 9.17 4.72 -7.83
N GLY A 128 8.06 4.03 -7.56
CA GLY A 128 7.13 4.37 -6.49
C GLY A 128 7.63 3.99 -5.09
N ALA A 129 8.49 2.97 -4.99
CA ALA A 129 8.87 2.37 -3.71
C ALA A 129 9.46 3.37 -2.68
N PRO A 130 10.37 4.30 -3.02
CA PRO A 130 10.91 5.26 -2.05
C PRO A 130 9.81 6.15 -1.46
N SER A 131 8.93 6.71 -2.30
CA SER A 131 7.83 7.56 -1.82
C SER A 131 6.79 6.77 -1.01
N ILE A 132 6.54 5.51 -1.36
CA ILE A 132 5.65 4.63 -0.59
C ILE A 132 6.26 4.35 0.79
N GLN A 133 7.56 4.09 0.86
CA GLN A 133 8.28 3.90 2.11
C GLN A 133 8.23 5.18 2.97
N GLU A 134 8.51 6.36 2.41
CA GLU A 134 8.40 7.63 3.14
C GLU A 134 7.02 7.81 3.80
N VAL A 135 5.94 7.49 3.09
CA VAL A 135 4.58 7.58 3.64
C VAL A 135 4.33 6.54 4.74
N LEU A 136 4.82 5.31 4.58
CA LEU A 136 4.74 4.29 5.63
C LEU A 136 5.46 4.74 6.92
N GLU A 137 6.57 5.46 6.77
CA GLU A 137 7.42 5.93 7.87
C GLU A 137 6.95 7.26 8.50
N ASP A 138 6.20 8.11 7.78
CA ASP A 138 5.73 9.40 8.31
C ASP A 138 4.68 9.17 9.43
N PRO A 139 4.98 9.51 10.69
CA PRO A 139 4.02 9.35 11.78
C PRO A 139 2.81 10.27 11.62
N ARG A 140 2.87 11.33 10.80
CA ARG A 140 1.76 12.25 10.58
C ARG A 140 0.84 11.80 9.44
N ALA A 141 1.26 10.83 8.63
CA ALA A 141 0.40 10.27 7.62
C ALA A 141 -0.80 9.54 8.27
N PRO A 142 -2.00 9.61 7.68
CA PRO A 142 -3.16 8.92 8.22
C PRO A 142 -2.94 7.42 8.29
N VAL A 143 -3.51 6.80 9.33
CA VAL A 143 -3.34 5.38 9.64
C VAL A 143 -3.68 4.47 8.46
N ASP A 144 -4.77 4.75 7.75
CA ASP A 144 -5.22 3.98 6.60
C ASP A 144 -4.32 4.14 5.37
N VAL A 145 -3.75 5.32 5.15
CA VAL A 145 -2.75 5.56 4.09
C VAL A 145 -1.47 4.80 4.39
N ARG A 146 -0.98 4.83 5.64
CA ARG A 146 0.21 4.09 6.09
C ARG A 146 0.01 2.58 5.99
N ALA A 147 -1.15 2.09 6.41
CA ALA A 147 -1.49 0.68 6.30
C ALA A 147 -1.59 0.23 4.83
N SER A 148 -2.12 1.07 3.93
CA SER A 148 -2.08 0.84 2.48
C SER A 148 -0.66 0.83 1.92
N ALA A 149 0.21 1.73 2.40
CA ALA A 149 1.60 1.83 1.99
C ALA A 149 2.39 0.54 2.30
N ALA A 150 2.11 -0.15 3.41
CA ALA A 150 2.74 -1.44 3.72
C ALA A 150 2.48 -2.50 2.63
N GLY A 151 1.23 -2.64 2.19
CA GLY A 151 0.87 -3.57 1.11
C GLY A 151 1.41 -3.15 -0.25
N ALA A 152 1.44 -1.84 -0.52
CA ALA A 152 2.02 -1.27 -1.75
C ALA A 152 3.54 -1.53 -1.81
N LEU A 153 4.26 -1.35 -0.70
CA LEU A 153 5.70 -1.55 -0.62
C LEU A 153 6.09 -3.02 -0.87
N ALA A 154 5.35 -3.96 -0.29
CA ALA A 154 5.53 -5.40 -0.54
C ALA A 154 5.40 -5.75 -2.02
N ARG A 155 4.40 -5.16 -2.71
CA ARG A 155 4.20 -5.36 -4.15
C ARG A 155 5.32 -4.73 -4.99
N CYS A 156 5.80 -3.54 -4.59
CA CYS A 156 6.84 -2.81 -5.31
C CYS A 156 8.21 -3.50 -5.25
N LEU A 157 8.59 -3.97 -4.07
CA LEU A 157 9.96 -4.41 -3.78
C LEU A 157 10.09 -5.94 -3.63
N GLY A 158 8.98 -6.68 -3.59
CA GLY A 158 9.00 -8.10 -3.30
C GLY A 158 9.73 -8.37 -1.97
N THR A 159 10.62 -9.37 -1.96
CA THR A 159 11.38 -9.75 -0.76
C THR A 159 12.29 -8.64 -0.22
N ALA A 160 12.70 -7.67 -1.05
CA ALA A 160 13.46 -6.51 -0.57
C ALA A 160 12.63 -5.60 0.36
N ALA A 161 11.30 -5.73 0.37
CA ALA A 161 10.43 -5.03 1.32
C ALA A 161 10.50 -5.61 2.75
N ILE A 162 11.04 -6.82 2.95
CA ILE A 162 10.97 -7.51 4.25
C ILE A 162 11.60 -6.67 5.36
N ARG A 163 12.81 -6.14 5.14
CA ARG A 163 13.50 -5.32 6.15
C ARG A 163 12.75 -4.02 6.50
N PRO A 164 12.34 -3.16 5.54
CA PRO A 164 11.59 -1.96 5.89
C PRO A 164 10.22 -2.26 6.50
N LEU A 165 9.54 -3.33 6.07
CA LEU A 165 8.28 -3.76 6.66
C LEU A 165 8.46 -4.29 8.09
N ALA A 166 9.46 -5.15 8.35
CA ALA A 166 9.73 -5.68 9.68
C ALA A 166 9.92 -4.56 10.73
N ALA A 167 10.59 -3.47 10.35
CA ALA A 167 10.76 -2.29 11.20
C ALA A 167 9.44 -1.58 11.57
N ARG A 168 8.34 -1.90 10.90
CA ARG A 168 6.99 -1.36 11.14
C ARG A 168 6.06 -2.34 11.85
N LEU A 169 6.53 -3.52 12.24
CA LEU A 169 5.81 -4.40 13.17
C LEU A 169 5.66 -3.79 14.57
N MET A 170 6.41 -2.73 14.89
CA MET A 170 6.30 -1.99 16.15
C MET A 170 5.52 -0.67 15.99
N ASP A 171 4.77 -0.53 14.91
CA ASP A 171 4.03 0.71 14.69
C ASP A 171 3.05 1.02 15.83
N ARG A 172 2.90 2.30 16.18
CA ARG A 172 1.98 2.73 17.23
C ARG A 172 0.51 2.40 16.92
N GLU A 173 0.16 2.34 15.64
CA GLU A 173 -1.22 2.12 15.20
C GLU A 173 -1.45 0.64 14.86
N ASP A 174 -2.43 0.02 15.54
CA ASP A 174 -2.79 -1.39 15.34
C ASP A 174 -3.07 -1.75 13.87
N PRO A 175 -3.82 -0.94 13.08
CA PRO A 175 -4.10 -1.26 11.68
C PRO A 175 -2.85 -1.30 10.79
N VAL A 176 -1.81 -0.53 11.13
CA VAL A 176 -0.54 -0.55 10.39
C VAL A 176 0.22 -1.84 10.73
N ARG A 177 0.27 -2.24 12.01
CA ARG A 177 0.87 -3.52 12.41
C ARG A 177 0.17 -4.72 11.76
N GLU A 178 -1.17 -4.71 11.71
CA GLU A 178 -1.97 -5.72 10.99
C GLU A 178 -1.55 -5.78 9.50
N ALA A 179 -1.39 -4.63 8.83
CA ALA A 179 -1.02 -4.56 7.42
C ALA A 179 0.37 -5.12 7.15
N VAL A 180 1.32 -4.71 7.98
CA VAL A 180 2.70 -5.14 7.90
C VAL A 180 2.81 -6.65 8.11
N ALA A 181 2.11 -7.20 9.11
CA ALA A 181 2.11 -8.63 9.39
C ALA A 181 1.61 -9.46 8.18
N LEU A 182 0.51 -9.04 7.57
CA LEU A 182 -0.04 -9.69 6.39
C LEU A 182 0.85 -9.52 5.15
N ALA A 183 1.46 -8.34 4.99
CA ALA A 183 2.39 -8.07 3.89
C ALA A 183 3.63 -8.98 3.98
N LEU A 184 4.24 -9.07 5.16
CA LEU A 184 5.37 -9.98 5.43
C LEU A 184 4.99 -11.44 5.19
N GLY A 185 3.82 -11.87 5.66
CA GLY A 185 3.35 -13.24 5.43
C GLY A 185 3.22 -13.60 3.95
N ARG A 186 2.74 -12.67 3.11
CA ARG A 186 2.64 -12.86 1.66
C ARG A 186 3.98 -12.85 0.95
N LEU A 187 4.96 -12.10 1.46
CA LEU A 187 6.32 -12.12 0.92
C LEU A 187 7.02 -13.44 1.23
N GLY A 188 6.70 -14.03 2.39
CA GLY A 188 7.22 -15.33 2.80
C GLY A 188 8.73 -15.36 3.02
N GLY A 189 9.25 -16.58 3.15
CA GLY A 189 10.67 -16.83 3.39
C GLY A 189 11.12 -16.60 4.83
N GLN A 190 12.32 -17.10 5.13
CA GLN A 190 12.83 -17.21 6.49
C GLN A 190 12.91 -15.88 7.24
N GLN A 191 13.30 -14.80 6.55
CA GLN A 191 13.41 -13.47 7.18
C GLN A 191 12.04 -12.89 7.58
N ALA A 192 11.02 -13.05 6.73
CA ALA A 192 9.67 -12.60 7.06
C ALA A 192 9.09 -13.43 8.21
N ARG A 193 9.29 -14.74 8.16
CA ARG A 193 8.88 -15.66 9.22
C ARG A 193 9.51 -15.27 10.57
N GLN A 194 10.83 -15.09 10.61
CA GLN A 194 11.54 -14.70 11.82
C GLN A 194 10.99 -13.39 12.41
N ALA A 195 10.79 -12.36 11.59
CA ALA A 195 10.24 -11.08 12.05
C ALA A 195 8.84 -11.23 12.67
N LEU A 196 7.99 -12.09 12.09
CA LEU A 196 6.65 -12.37 12.61
C LEU A 196 6.70 -13.17 13.93
N GLU A 197 7.58 -14.18 14.02
CA GLU A 197 7.79 -14.99 15.23
C GLU A 197 8.31 -14.14 16.39
N GLU A 198 9.26 -13.24 16.14
CA GLU A 198 9.81 -12.32 17.15
C GLU A 198 8.74 -11.35 17.67
N ARG A 199 7.83 -10.88 16.80
CA ARG A 199 6.79 -9.91 17.17
C ARG A 199 5.62 -10.53 17.94
N LEU A 200 5.24 -11.76 17.62
CA LEU A 200 4.04 -12.43 18.15
C LEU A 200 3.96 -12.52 19.70
N PRO A 201 5.02 -12.91 20.45
CA PRO A 201 4.92 -13.06 21.91
C PRO A 201 4.67 -11.73 22.63
N ILE A 202 5.15 -10.61 22.07
CA ILE A 202 5.02 -9.27 22.65
C ILE A 202 3.83 -8.47 22.10
N GLU A 203 2.94 -9.08 21.29
CA GLU A 203 1.75 -8.38 20.77
C GLU A 203 0.56 -8.61 21.72
N GLU A 204 0.03 -7.51 22.25
CA GLU A 204 -1.09 -7.52 23.18
C GLU A 204 -2.45 -7.43 22.46
N ARG A 205 -2.48 -6.83 21.26
CA ARG A 205 -3.74 -6.55 20.55
C ARG A 205 -4.24 -7.79 19.83
N PRO A 206 -5.44 -8.32 20.15
CA PRO A 206 -5.92 -9.59 19.61
C PRO A 206 -5.94 -9.65 18.07
N LEU A 207 -6.38 -8.57 17.42
CA LEU A 207 -6.47 -8.51 15.96
C LEU A 207 -5.09 -8.50 15.29
N VAL A 208 -4.10 -7.87 15.93
CA VAL A 208 -2.72 -7.89 15.41
C VAL A 208 -2.09 -9.27 15.63
N ARG A 209 -2.36 -9.93 16.76
CA ARG A 209 -1.94 -11.33 16.98
C ARG A 209 -2.49 -12.27 15.92
N GLU A 210 -3.78 -12.13 15.58
CA GLU A 210 -4.41 -12.91 14.50
C GLU A 210 -3.74 -12.62 13.15
N ALA A 211 -3.45 -11.35 12.84
CA ALA A 211 -2.75 -10.98 11.61
C ALA A 211 -1.33 -11.55 11.54
N LEU A 212 -0.59 -11.55 12.66
CA LEU A 212 0.75 -12.17 12.78
C LEU A 212 0.68 -13.68 12.56
N GLN A 213 -0.25 -14.38 13.22
CA GLN A 213 -0.47 -15.82 13.05
C GLN A 213 -0.86 -16.17 11.61
N ARG A 214 -1.75 -15.38 11.02
CA ARG A 214 -2.11 -15.52 9.61
C ARG A 214 -0.91 -15.26 8.72
N GLY A 215 -0.10 -14.25 9.00
CA GLY A 215 1.15 -13.99 8.29
C GLY A 215 2.08 -15.22 8.33
N LEU A 216 2.24 -15.85 9.49
CA LEU A 216 3.04 -17.07 9.66
C LEU A 216 2.48 -18.26 8.87
N SER A 217 1.16 -18.39 8.76
CA SER A 217 0.54 -19.43 7.92
C SER A 217 0.75 -19.23 6.41
N LEU A 218 0.97 -17.99 5.97
CA LEU A 218 1.24 -17.64 4.58
C LEU A 218 2.72 -17.72 4.24
N ALA A 219 3.59 -17.50 5.23
CA ALA A 219 5.03 -17.62 5.09
C ALA A 219 5.43 -19.11 5.13
N GLU A 220 5.25 -19.78 4.00
CA GLU A 220 5.82 -21.12 3.78
C GLU A 220 7.35 -21.08 3.95
N PRO A 221 7.97 -22.16 4.49
CA PRO A 221 9.41 -22.26 4.70
C PRO A 221 10.21 -22.26 3.39
#